data_AF-A0A3D3QJ72-F1
#
_entry.id   AF-A0A3D3QJ72-F1
#
_cell.length_a   1.000
_cell.length_b   1.000
_cell.length_c   1.000
_cell.angle_alpha   90.00
_cell.angle_beta   90.00
_cell.angle_gamma   90.00
#
_symmetry.space_group_name_H-M   'P 1'
#
loop_
_entity.id
_entity.type
_entity.pdbx_description
1 polymer ?
#
loop_
_entity_poly.entity_id
_entity_poly.type
_entity_poly.pdbx_seq_one_letter_code
_entity_poly.pdbx_strand_id
1 'polypeptide(L)'
;FWDPVENASLLPWLTATAFLHSVQIQENRGMLKVWNMSLVLLTFLLTIFATFLTRSGLIESVHSFAQELKIAYIFLGFMGTVMAAS
;
A
#
# COMPACT_ATOMS: atom_id res chain seq x y z
N PHE A 1 13.80 -11.10 -15.86
CA PHE A 1 13.30 -9.73 -15.60
C PHE A 1 12.53 -9.78 -14.30
N TRP A 2 12.67 -8.79 -13.41
CA TRP A 2 11.98 -8.79 -12.12
C TRP A 2 10.49 -8.50 -12.35
N ASP A 3 9.62 -9.26 -11.69
CA ASP A 3 8.20 -9.26 -12.01
C ASP A 3 7.49 -8.03 -11.38
N PRO A 4 6.59 -7.33 -12.11
CA PRO A 4 5.96 -6.11 -11.59
C PRO A 4 5.19 -6.29 -10.29
N VAL A 5 4.65 -7.49 -10.05
CA VAL A 5 3.94 -7.87 -8.82
C VAL A 5 4.88 -7.87 -7.62
N GLU A 6 6.10 -8.37 -7.79
CA GLU A 6 7.11 -8.38 -6.73
C GLU A 6 7.53 -6.94 -6.37
N ASN A 7 7.67 -6.07 -7.38
CA ASN A 7 7.97 -4.66 -7.19
C ASN A 7 6.86 -3.86 -6.48
N ALA A 8 5.59 -4.24 -6.67
CA ALA A 8 4.47 -3.52 -6.05
C ALA A 8 4.52 -3.54 -4.51
N SER A 9 5.01 -4.64 -3.93
CA SER A 9 5.18 -4.79 -2.47
C SER A 9 6.32 -3.94 -1.88
N LEU A 10 7.23 -3.41 -2.70
CA LEU A 10 8.36 -2.60 -2.24
C LEU A 10 7.92 -1.23 -1.70
N LEU A 11 6.87 -0.65 -2.27
CA LEU A 11 6.33 0.66 -1.88
C LEU A 11 5.81 0.68 -0.42
N PRO A 12 4.88 -0.21 -0.01
CA PRO A 12 4.45 -0.25 1.38
C PRO A 12 5.59 -0.67 2.32
N TRP A 13 6.53 -1.49 1.87
CA TRP A 13 7.70 -1.87 2.68
C TRP A 13 8.59 -0.67 3.03
N LEU A 14 8.93 0.19 2.05
CA LEU A 14 9.75 1.37 2.28
C LEU A 14 9.09 2.36 3.26
N THR A 15 7.78 2.56 3.11
CA THR A 15 7.02 3.51 3.93
C THR A 15 6.79 2.97 5.34
N ALA A 16 6.56 1.67 5.49
CA ALA A 16 6.50 1.00 6.79
C ALA A 16 7.84 1.10 7.53
N THR A 17 8.96 0.91 6.82
CA THR A 17 10.30 1.01 7.43
C THR A 17 10.61 2.44 7.85
N ALA A 18 10.24 3.44 7.04
CA ALA A 18 10.33 4.85 7.40
C ALA A 18 9.48 5.18 8.65
N PHE A 19 8.28 4.62 8.74
CA PHE A 19 7.42 4.74 9.92
C PHE A 19 8.08 4.15 11.18
N LEU A 20 8.62 2.92 11.10
CA LEU A 20 9.29 2.27 12.23
C LEU A 20 10.48 3.08 12.76
N HIS A 21 11.25 3.70 11.87
CA HIS A 21 12.35 4.56 12.30
C HIS A 21 11.84 5.87 12.91
N SER A 22 10.77 6.43 12.35
CA SER A 22 10.20 7.70 12.78
C SER A 22 9.40 7.59 14.09
N VAL A 23 8.79 6.42 14.39
CA VAL A 23 8.09 6.20 15.67
C VAL A 23 9.04 6.16 16.85
N GLN A 24 10.24 5.58 16.68
CA GLN A 24 11.29 5.60 17.70
C GLN A 24 11.74 7.03 18.06
N ILE A 25 11.82 7.92 17.05
CA ILE A 25 12.15 9.33 17.27
C ILE A 25 11.00 10.05 17.99
N GLN A 26 9.76 9.75 17.63
CA GLN A 26 8.59 10.30 18.32
C GLN A 26 8.53 9.89 19.80
N GLU A 27 8.78 8.63 20.13
CA GLU A 27 8.78 8.16 21.52
C GLU A 27 9.89 8.83 22.35
N ASN A 28 11.07 9.00 21.75
CA ASN A 28 12.22 9.61 22.44
C ASN A 28 12.15 11.14 22.56
N ARG A 29 11.50 11.84 21.63
CA ARG A 29 11.52 13.32 21.58
C ARG A 29 10.14 13.98 21.64
N GLY A 30 9.05 13.22 21.62
CA GLY A 30 7.68 13.74 21.65
C GLY A 30 7.25 14.51 20.38
N MET A 31 8.09 14.54 19.35
CA MET A 31 7.89 15.29 18.10
C MET A 31 7.38 14.36 16.98
N LEU A 32 6.97 14.91 15.82
CA LEU A 32 6.60 14.15 14.61
C LEU A 32 5.31 13.30 14.69
N LYS A 33 4.42 13.54 15.66
CA LYS A 33 3.10 12.86 15.74
C LYS A 33 2.30 12.90 14.44
N VAL A 34 2.17 14.07 13.82
CA VAL A 34 1.43 14.22 12.55
C VAL A 34 2.12 13.45 11.43
N TRP A 35 3.45 13.53 11.36
CA TRP A 35 4.26 12.85 10.35
C TRP A 35 4.13 11.31 10.44
N ASN A 36 4.14 10.76 11.66
CA ASN A 36 3.94 9.33 11.87
C ASN A 36 2.52 8.87 11.51
N MET A 37 1.51 9.69 11.79
CA MET A 37 0.15 9.42 11.30
C MET A 37 0.08 9.42 9.78
N SER A 38 0.73 10.39 9.11
CA SER A 38 0.81 10.43 7.65
C SER A 38 1.54 9.20 7.08
N LEU A 39 2.64 8.77 7.69
CA LEU A 39 3.38 7.58 7.24
C LEU A 39 2.58 6.29 7.38
N VAL A 40 1.90 6.07 8.52
CA VAL A 40 1.03 4.90 8.70
C VAL A 40 -0.11 4.89 7.69
N LEU A 41 -0.75 6.04 7.50
CA LEU A 41 -1.83 6.16 6.52
C LEU A 41 -1.34 5.85 5.11
N LEU A 42 -0.18 6.41 4.74
CA LEU A 42 0.41 6.20 3.42
C LEU A 42 0.82 4.73 3.21
N THR A 43 1.40 4.07 4.23
CA THR A 43 1.68 2.63 4.20
C THR A 43 0.41 1.82 3.99
N PHE A 44 -0.68 2.12 4.72
CA PHE A 44 -1.96 1.43 4.56
C PHE A 44 -2.53 1.58 3.16
N LEU A 45 -2.56 2.81 2.62
CA LEU A 45 -3.02 3.09 1.26
C LEU A 45 -2.17 2.37 0.21
N LEU A 46 -0.85 2.36 0.36
CA LEU A 46 0.05 1.65 -0.55
C LEU A 46 -0.12 0.13 -0.50
N THR A 47 -0.46 -0.45 0.66
CA THR A 47 -0.76 -1.89 0.77
C THR A 47 -2.03 -2.25 0.00
N ILE A 48 -3.09 -1.45 0.11
CA ILE A 48 -4.33 -1.66 -0.66
C ILE A 48 -4.06 -1.46 -2.15
N PHE A 49 -3.28 -0.45 -2.52
CA PHE A 49 -2.87 -0.20 -3.90
C PHE A 49 -2.06 -1.35 -4.50
N ALA A 50 -1.05 -1.86 -3.78
CA ALA A 50 -0.28 -3.03 -4.21
C ALA A 50 -1.18 -4.26 -4.38
N THR A 51 -2.13 -4.48 -3.47
CA THR A 51 -3.11 -5.58 -3.59
C THR A 51 -3.96 -5.43 -4.85
N PHE A 52 -4.41 -4.23 -5.18
CA PHE A 52 -5.15 -3.98 -6.41
C PHE A 52 -4.30 -4.23 -7.66
N LEU A 53 -3.04 -3.76 -7.69
CA LEU A 53 -2.16 -3.99 -8.83
C LEU A 53 -1.94 -5.49 -9.11
N THR A 54 -1.79 -6.30 -8.07
CA THR A 54 -1.55 -7.75 -8.19
C THR A 54 -2.79 -8.59 -8.49
N ARG A 55 -4.00 -8.02 -8.28
CA ARG A 55 -5.29 -8.71 -8.43
C ARG A 55 -6.18 -8.15 -9.55
N SER A 56 -5.84 -7.01 -10.12
CA SER A 56 -6.64 -6.34 -11.16
C SER A 56 -6.35 -6.87 -12.57
N GLY A 57 -5.23 -7.56 -12.77
CA GLY A 57 -4.79 -8.00 -14.09
C GLY A 57 -4.39 -6.84 -15.03
N LEU A 58 -4.28 -5.61 -14.52
CA LEU A 58 -3.82 -4.45 -15.30
C LEU A 58 -2.35 -4.55 -15.70
N ILE A 59 -1.55 -5.27 -14.90
CA ILE A 59 -0.15 -5.54 -15.18
C ILE A 59 -0.01 -7.03 -15.49
N GLU A 60 0.57 -7.34 -16.64
CA GLU A 60 0.91 -8.72 -16.98
C GLU A 60 2.08 -9.20 -16.12
N SER A 61 1.84 -10.29 -15.40
CA SER A 61 2.80 -10.93 -14.52
C SER A 61 2.47 -12.42 -14.44
N VAL A 62 3.51 -13.24 -14.46
CA VAL A 62 3.40 -14.70 -14.23
C VAL A 62 2.97 -15.04 -12.80
N HIS A 63 3.09 -14.10 -11.88
CA HIS A 63 2.66 -14.21 -10.47
C HIS A 63 1.36 -13.45 -10.19
N SER A 64 0.65 -12.98 -11.22
CA SER A 64 -0.66 -12.36 -11.06
C SER A 64 -1.70 -13.43 -10.72
N PHE A 65 -2.42 -13.26 -9.61
CA PHE A 65 -3.44 -14.19 -9.17
C PHE A 65 -4.83 -13.55 -9.33
N ALA A 66 -5.64 -14.12 -10.23
CA ALA A 66 -6.97 -13.67 -10.66
C ALA A 66 -6.96 -12.57 -11.75
N GLN A 67 -7.45 -12.94 -12.94
CA GLN A 67 -7.67 -12.05 -14.10
C GLN A 67 -9.18 -11.79 -14.32
N GLU A 68 -9.96 -11.76 -13.24
CA GLU A 68 -11.41 -11.51 -13.30
C GLU A 68 -11.71 -10.03 -13.05
N LEU A 69 -12.07 -9.32 -14.12
CA LEU A 69 -12.46 -7.89 -14.08
C LEU A 69 -13.53 -7.58 -13.02
N LYS A 70 -14.45 -8.52 -12.74
CA LYS A 70 -15.49 -8.34 -11.74
C LYS A 70 -14.93 -8.12 -10.33
N ILE A 71 -13.93 -8.93 -9.94
CA ILE A 71 -13.28 -8.81 -8.63
C ILE A 71 -12.45 -7.52 -8.58
N ALA A 72 -11.78 -7.17 -9.68
CA ALA A 72 -11.02 -5.93 -9.80
C ALA A 72 -11.89 -4.69 -9.57
N TYR A 73 -13.08 -4.61 -10.17
CA TYR A 73 -13.99 -3.47 -9.99
C TYR A 73 -14.57 -3.38 -8.58
N ILE A 74 -14.94 -4.50 -7.96
CA ILE A 74 -15.41 -4.52 -6.56
C ILE A 74 -14.30 -4.02 -5.63
N PHE A 75 -13.07 -4.48 -5.84
CA PHE A 75 -11.92 -4.07 -5.04
C PHE A 75 -11.54 -2.59 -5.28
N LEU A 76 -11.68 -2.10 -6.51
CA LEU A 76 -11.48 -0.69 -6.85
C LEU A 76 -12.50 0.21 -6.12
N GLY A 77 -13.78 -0.19 -6.09
CA GLY A 77 -14.81 0.50 -5.32
C GLY A 77 -14.48 0.54 -3.82
N PHE A 78 -14.07 -0.60 -3.26
CA PHE A 78 -13.60 -0.67 -1.87
C PHE A 78 -12.43 0.28 -1.61
N MET A 79 -11.39 0.27 -2.45
CA MET A 79 -10.25 1.18 -2.32
C MET A 79 -10.70 2.65 -2.36
N GLY A 80 -11.58 3.03 -3.29
CA GLY A 80 -12.12 4.38 -3.39
C GLY A 80 -12.85 4.82 -2.12
N THR A 81 -13.65 3.93 -1.50
CA THR A 81 -14.32 4.23 -0.23
C THR A 81 -13.34 4.40 0.92
N VAL A 82 -12.29 3.57 0.98
CA VAL A 82 -11.25 3.66 2.01
C VAL A 82 -10.47 4.96 1.88
N MET A 83 -10.09 5.35 0.66
CA MET A 83 -9.40 6.61 0.40
C MET A 83 -10.25 7.83 0.77
N ALA A 84 -11.56 7.77 0.55
CA ALA A 84 -12.47 8.86 0.91
C ALA A 84 -12.72 8.96 2.43
N ALA A 85 -12.57 7.85 3.17
CA ALA A 85 -12.79 7.79 4.61
C ALA A 85 -11.54 8.12 5.44
N SER A 86 -10.37 8.06 4.84
CA SER A 86 -9.06 8.29 5.48
C SER A 86 -8.68 9.76 5.50
#